data_AF-A0A9E7F0D2-F1
#
_entry.id   AF-A0A9E7F0D2-F1
#
_cell.length_a   1.000
_cell.length_b   1.000
_cell.length_c   1.000
_cell.angle_alpha   90.00
_cell.angle_beta   90.00
_cell.angle_gamma   90.00
#
_symmetry.space_group_name_H-M   'P 1'
#
loop_
_entity.id
_entity.type
_entity.pdbx_description
1 polymer ?
#
loop_
_entity_poly.entity_id
_entity_poly.type
_entity_poly.pdbx_seq_one_letter_code
_entity_poly.pdbx_strand_id
1 'polypeptide(L)'
;MAQIGGTESPSWAELLGSNHWSGLLDPLDDTLRDLLLMWGDMCQVTADSFISDDNSQYHGCCRYSKNSLLDQTFFPNAADYAVVEYLDALSTFLIVLKESNWMGYVAVSSDAHAEAVGHRNIYIVWRSTSRIMEILEDITIPLVPFDDDNEDVKVMLGWRDIYNSSDPNFEFNKKSAREQLLEKVKKLVGRYKDERLSIVCVGHSLGGALVILSAYDIVKQGLSKIGEEYFPVCAMTFESPRVGNQAFRDSWDQQPNLRLLRVKNKGDPVPDYPDLGLGYVDFGTVLEVASEQSRFLKNYVILHTVAGWEGASGGFDPTRVKRSLALVNKQGNDLVDECKIPASWWVEKNKGMVLDEDGDWVEAPPGI
;
A
#
# COMPACT_ATOMS: atom_id res chain seq x y z
N MET A 1 10.21 18.21 37.40
CA MET A 1 11.09 18.51 36.26
C MET A 1 12.13 17.41 36.15
N ALA A 2 11.77 16.32 35.47
CA ALA A 2 12.73 15.32 35.02
C ALA A 2 13.06 15.66 33.57
N GLN A 3 14.33 15.98 33.29
CA GLN A 3 14.84 16.08 31.94
C GLN A 3 14.80 14.68 31.32
N ILE A 4 13.85 14.46 30.42
CA ILE A 4 13.90 13.33 29.50
C ILE A 4 14.93 13.74 28.43
N GLY A 5 16.02 12.98 28.35
CA GLY A 5 17.11 13.24 27.42
C GLY A 5 16.61 13.34 25.98
N GLY A 6 17.08 14.36 25.27
CA GLY A 6 16.73 14.60 23.88
C GLY A 6 17.24 13.47 22.99
N THR A 7 16.30 12.84 22.28
CA THR A 7 16.57 12.28 20.96
C THR A 7 16.11 13.33 19.97
N GLU A 8 17.03 13.84 19.14
CA GLU A 8 16.65 14.64 17.98
C GLU A 8 15.66 13.83 17.12
N SER A 9 14.63 14.47 16.59
CA SER A 9 13.68 13.80 15.70
C SER A 9 14.42 13.20 14.50
N PRO A 10 14.09 11.97 14.07
CA PRO A 10 14.76 11.33 12.95
C PRO A 10 14.59 12.16 11.67
N SER A 11 15.65 12.21 10.86
CA SER A 11 15.59 12.89 9.56
C SER A 11 14.67 12.15 8.59
N TRP A 12 14.16 12.85 7.57
CA TRP A 12 13.36 12.22 6.51
C TRP A 12 14.08 11.03 5.85
N ALA A 13 15.39 11.11 5.66
CA ALA A 13 16.16 10.01 5.09
C ALA A 13 16.17 8.76 6.01
N GLU A 14 16.25 8.94 7.33
CA GLU A 14 16.19 7.85 8.31
C GLU A 14 14.80 7.24 8.39
N LEU A 15 13.75 8.07 8.32
CA LEU A 15 12.36 7.62 8.24
C LEU A 15 12.06 6.82 6.96
N LEU A 16 12.81 7.09 5.88
CA LEU A 16 12.80 6.29 4.65
C LEU A 16 13.82 5.13 4.64
N GLY A 17 14.46 4.84 5.78
CA GLY A 17 15.29 3.66 5.98
C GLY A 17 16.74 3.79 5.50
N SER A 18 17.29 5.01 5.37
CA SER A 18 18.71 5.22 5.01
C SER A 18 19.67 4.37 5.85
N ASN A 19 19.35 4.20 7.14
CA ASN A 19 20.03 3.32 8.09
C ASN A 19 19.18 2.13 8.55
N HIS A 20 18.36 1.56 7.65
CA HIS A 20 17.54 0.37 7.89
C HIS A 20 16.63 0.47 9.13
N TRP A 21 16.15 1.68 9.45
CA TRP A 21 15.33 2.00 10.63
C TRP A 21 15.99 1.59 11.97
N SER A 22 17.31 1.47 12.00
CA SER A 22 18.05 1.15 13.23
C SER A 22 17.74 2.17 14.33
N GLY A 23 17.30 1.67 15.49
CA GLY A 23 16.90 2.49 16.63
C GLY A 23 15.51 3.11 16.56
N LEU A 24 14.72 2.85 15.50
CA LEU A 24 13.38 3.42 15.33
C LEU A 24 12.23 2.42 15.55
N LEU A 25 12.51 1.12 15.72
CA LEU A 25 11.49 0.07 15.72
C LEU A 25 11.14 -0.52 17.10
N ASP A 26 12.08 -0.50 18.06
CA ASP A 26 11.86 -1.00 19.42
C ASP A 26 12.67 -0.20 20.46
N PRO A 27 12.03 0.73 21.20
CA PRO A 27 10.63 1.14 21.06
C PRO A 27 10.37 1.80 19.71
N LEU A 28 9.13 1.69 19.20
CA LEU A 28 8.74 2.32 17.95
C LEU A 28 8.73 3.85 18.11
N ASP A 29 9.57 4.53 17.34
CA ASP A 29 9.66 6.00 17.29
C ASP A 29 8.31 6.63 16.93
N ASP A 30 7.95 7.72 17.62
CA ASP A 30 6.64 8.36 17.46
C ASP A 30 6.46 8.98 16.07
N THR A 31 7.52 9.53 15.45
CA THR A 31 7.44 10.09 14.10
C THR A 31 7.27 8.98 13.06
N LEU A 32 8.00 7.87 13.21
CA LEU A 32 7.83 6.70 12.35
C LEU A 32 6.43 6.10 12.53
N ARG A 33 5.91 6.03 13.76
CA ARG A 33 4.55 5.55 14.03
C ARG A 33 3.50 6.36 13.27
N ASP A 34 3.57 7.69 13.35
CA ASP A 34 2.63 8.57 12.66
C ASP A 34 2.69 8.38 11.13
N LEU A 35 3.89 8.21 10.56
CA LEU A 35 4.07 7.91 9.15
C LEU A 35 3.53 6.54 8.75
N LEU A 36 3.76 5.50 9.56
CA LEU A 36 3.20 4.17 9.34
C LEU A 36 1.68 4.21 9.33
N LEU A 37 1.06 4.98 10.23
CA LEU A 37 -0.39 5.16 10.26
C LEU A 37 -0.88 5.91 9.02
N MET A 38 -0.21 7.01 8.62
CA MET A 38 -0.56 7.75 7.41
C MET A 38 -0.45 6.88 6.15
N TRP A 39 0.64 6.12 6.00
CA TRP A 39 0.85 5.21 4.88
C TRP A 39 -0.19 4.07 4.90
N GLY A 40 -0.50 3.54 6.07
CA GLY A 40 -1.60 2.59 6.25
C GLY A 40 -2.96 3.15 5.84
N ASP A 41 -3.25 4.40 6.23
CA ASP A 41 -4.50 5.07 5.87
C ASP A 41 -4.55 5.34 4.35
N MET A 42 -3.42 5.61 3.68
CA MET A 42 -3.36 5.65 2.21
C MET A 42 -3.75 4.31 1.58
N CYS A 43 -3.34 3.17 2.14
CA CYS A 43 -3.83 1.86 1.70
C CYS A 43 -5.34 1.72 1.91
N GLN A 44 -5.85 2.16 3.07
CA GLN A 44 -7.28 2.08 3.41
C GLN A 44 -8.15 2.89 2.44
N VAL A 45 -7.69 4.04 1.93
CA VAL A 45 -8.35 4.80 0.85
C VAL A 45 -8.75 3.88 -0.30
N THR A 46 -7.88 2.95 -0.68
CA THR A 46 -8.17 2.03 -1.79
C THR A 46 -9.32 1.08 -1.50
N ALA A 47 -9.37 0.54 -0.29
CA ALA A 47 -10.43 -0.38 0.10
C ALA A 47 -11.76 0.39 0.28
N ASP A 48 -11.70 1.64 0.72
CA ASP A 48 -12.87 2.50 0.93
C ASP A 48 -13.52 2.96 -0.38
N SER A 49 -12.72 3.10 -1.43
CA SER A 49 -13.16 3.60 -2.73
C SER A 49 -13.51 2.51 -3.74
N PHE A 50 -13.13 1.25 -3.51
CA PHE A 50 -13.36 0.18 -4.47
C PHE A 50 -14.83 -0.24 -4.54
N ILE A 51 -15.33 -0.52 -5.75
CA ILE A 51 -16.68 -1.06 -5.97
C ILE A 51 -16.57 -2.58 -6.11
N SER A 52 -16.96 -3.30 -5.05
CA SER A 52 -16.86 -4.77 -4.97
C SER A 52 -18.20 -5.50 -5.10
N ASP A 53 -19.31 -4.81 -5.36
CA ASP A 53 -20.60 -5.47 -5.58
C ASP A 53 -20.62 -6.07 -6.98
N ASP A 54 -20.71 -7.39 -7.10
CA ASP A 54 -20.68 -8.12 -8.38
C ASP A 54 -21.91 -7.82 -9.26
N ASN A 55 -22.95 -7.19 -8.70
CA ASN A 55 -24.13 -6.74 -9.46
C ASN A 55 -24.05 -5.29 -9.93
N SER A 56 -23.01 -4.56 -9.54
CA SER A 56 -22.76 -3.19 -10.00
C SER A 56 -22.28 -3.20 -11.45
N GLN A 57 -22.79 -2.29 -12.28
CA GLN A 57 -22.24 -2.10 -13.63
C GLN A 57 -20.83 -1.48 -13.59
N TYR A 58 -20.44 -0.92 -12.44
CA TYR A 58 -19.14 -0.30 -12.17
C TYR A 58 -18.28 -1.17 -11.26
N HIS A 59 -18.61 -2.47 -11.13
CA HIS A 59 -17.77 -3.44 -10.45
C HIS A 59 -16.31 -3.31 -10.93
N GLY A 60 -15.37 -3.32 -9.99
CA GLY A 60 -13.96 -3.19 -10.33
C GLY A 60 -13.43 -1.75 -10.43
N CYS A 61 -14.30 -0.74 -10.42
CA CYS A 61 -13.88 0.65 -10.52
C CYS A 61 -13.59 1.30 -9.17
N CYS A 62 -12.86 2.42 -9.19
CA CYS A 62 -12.84 3.37 -8.08
C CYS A 62 -14.14 4.20 -8.11
N ARG A 63 -14.80 4.37 -6.97
CA ARG A 63 -16.06 5.14 -6.83
C ARG A 63 -15.88 6.65 -7.04
N TYR A 64 -14.69 7.18 -6.74
CA TYR A 64 -14.45 8.61 -6.67
C TYR A 64 -13.51 9.08 -7.78
N SER A 65 -13.66 10.34 -8.20
CA SER A 65 -12.70 11.01 -9.09
C SER A 65 -11.35 11.17 -8.39
N LYS A 66 -10.26 11.35 -9.16
CA LYS A 66 -8.92 11.61 -8.61
C LYS A 66 -8.92 12.82 -7.68
N ASN A 67 -9.64 13.88 -8.04
CA ASN A 67 -9.66 15.13 -7.29
C ASN A 67 -10.44 15.04 -5.98
N SER A 68 -11.37 14.10 -5.86
CA SER A 68 -12.22 13.94 -4.68
C SER A 68 -11.88 12.71 -3.84
N LEU A 69 -11.03 11.81 -4.33
CA LEU A 69 -10.75 10.51 -3.70
C LEU A 69 -10.40 10.63 -2.22
N LEU A 70 -9.39 11.44 -1.90
CA LEU A 70 -8.91 11.58 -0.52
C LEU A 70 -9.97 12.18 0.41
N ASP A 71 -10.65 13.24 -0.04
CA ASP A 71 -11.71 13.91 0.72
C ASP A 71 -12.92 12.99 0.98
N GLN A 72 -13.38 12.27 -0.05
CA GLN A 72 -14.54 11.38 0.05
C GLN A 72 -14.25 10.13 0.91
N THR A 73 -12.98 9.79 1.09
CA THR A 73 -12.54 8.75 2.05
C THR A 73 -12.17 9.28 3.42
N PHE A 74 -12.36 10.59 3.68
CA PHE A 74 -11.99 11.25 4.94
C PHE A 74 -10.51 11.07 5.32
N PHE A 75 -9.62 11.04 4.32
CA PHE A 75 -8.18 10.94 4.57
C PHE A 75 -7.70 12.20 5.34
N PRO A 76 -7.06 12.06 6.53
CA PRO A 76 -6.78 13.19 7.40
C PRO A 76 -5.95 14.34 6.79
N ASN A 77 -5.10 14.02 5.81
CA ASN A 77 -4.20 14.97 5.15
C ASN A 77 -4.58 15.20 3.68
N ALA A 78 -5.87 15.11 3.32
CA ALA A 78 -6.32 15.19 1.93
C ALA A 78 -5.80 16.45 1.19
N ALA A 79 -5.81 17.61 1.84
CA ALA A 79 -5.34 18.87 1.24
C ALA A 79 -3.83 18.91 0.95
N ASP A 80 -3.03 18.05 1.59
CA ASP A 80 -1.58 18.02 1.42
C ASP A 80 -1.15 17.23 0.17
N TYR A 81 -2.06 16.46 -0.45
CA TYR A 81 -1.73 15.55 -1.54
C TYR A 81 -2.72 15.63 -2.69
N ALA A 82 -2.21 15.51 -3.92
CA ALA A 82 -3.02 15.42 -5.12
C ALA A 82 -2.89 14.02 -5.73
N VAL A 83 -4.01 13.36 -6.01
CA VAL A 83 -4.01 12.12 -6.77
C VAL A 83 -3.88 12.46 -8.25
N VAL A 84 -2.82 11.98 -8.88
CA VAL A 84 -2.42 12.37 -10.25
C VAL A 84 -2.50 11.24 -11.25
N GLU A 85 -2.69 10.00 -10.79
CA GLU A 85 -2.95 8.86 -11.66
C GLU A 85 -3.73 7.75 -10.97
N TYR A 86 -4.55 7.04 -11.73
CA TYR A 86 -5.13 5.75 -11.34
C TYR A 86 -4.39 4.65 -12.07
N LEU A 87 -4.20 3.53 -11.37
CA LEU A 87 -3.52 2.36 -11.90
C LEU A 87 -4.57 1.27 -12.06
N ASP A 88 -4.78 0.83 -13.29
CA ASP A 88 -5.70 -0.26 -13.60
C ASP A 88 -4.89 -1.50 -14.00
N ALA A 89 -5.26 -2.66 -13.48
CA ALA A 89 -4.58 -3.92 -13.74
C ALA A 89 -5.52 -4.93 -14.38
N LEU A 90 -4.98 -5.68 -15.34
CA LEU A 90 -5.66 -6.81 -15.95
C LEU A 90 -5.18 -8.06 -15.22
N SER A 91 -6.10 -8.77 -14.58
CA SER A 91 -5.80 -10.12 -14.12
C SER A 91 -6.22 -11.09 -15.21
N THR A 92 -5.28 -11.89 -15.71
CA THR A 92 -5.58 -12.93 -16.70
C THR A 92 -5.63 -14.32 -16.10
N PHE A 93 -5.23 -14.47 -14.84
CA PHE A 93 -4.99 -15.78 -14.25
C PHE A 93 -5.56 -16.01 -12.84
N LEU A 94 -5.95 -14.96 -12.09
CA LEU A 94 -6.59 -15.15 -10.77
C LEU A 94 -8.08 -15.50 -10.85
N ILE A 95 -8.68 -15.40 -12.05
CA ILE A 95 -10.10 -15.62 -12.31
C ILE A 95 -10.20 -16.26 -13.69
N VAL A 96 -11.10 -17.23 -13.87
CA VAL A 96 -11.41 -17.88 -15.17
C VAL A 96 -11.85 -16.86 -16.25
N LEU A 97 -12.09 -15.60 -15.86
CA LEU A 97 -12.43 -14.47 -16.71
C LEU A 97 -11.37 -13.36 -16.58
N LYS A 98 -10.98 -12.79 -17.73
CA LYS A 98 -10.16 -11.57 -17.76
C LYS A 98 -10.96 -10.42 -17.18
N GLU A 99 -10.45 -9.81 -16.12
CA GLU A 99 -11.09 -8.66 -15.48
C GLU A 99 -10.11 -7.50 -15.33
N SER A 100 -10.58 -6.32 -15.73
CA SER A 100 -9.92 -5.05 -15.54
C SER A 100 -10.39 -4.45 -14.23
N ASN A 101 -9.48 -4.19 -13.31
CA ASN A 101 -9.80 -3.63 -12.00
C ASN A 101 -8.89 -2.45 -11.68
N TRP A 102 -9.48 -1.42 -11.08
CA TRP A 102 -8.74 -0.38 -10.41
C TRP A 102 -7.91 -0.99 -9.29
N MET A 103 -6.59 -0.83 -9.40
CA MET A 103 -5.59 -1.49 -8.58
C MET A 103 -4.78 -0.52 -7.73
N GLY A 104 -5.00 0.79 -7.84
CA GLY A 104 -4.31 1.76 -7.01
C GLY A 104 -4.24 3.15 -7.60
N TYR A 105 -3.41 3.98 -7.00
CA TYR A 105 -3.25 5.36 -7.41
C TYR A 105 -1.83 5.89 -7.18
N VAL A 106 -1.48 6.94 -7.91
CA VAL A 106 -0.28 7.73 -7.67
C VAL A 106 -0.70 9.08 -7.13
N ALA A 107 -0.16 9.48 -5.98
CA ALA A 107 -0.33 10.80 -5.39
C ALA A 107 1.00 11.54 -5.27
N VAL A 108 0.94 12.86 -5.21
CA VAL A 108 2.10 13.72 -4.99
C VAL A 108 1.77 14.76 -3.95
N SER A 109 2.72 15.11 -3.08
CA SER A 109 2.53 16.22 -2.15
C SER A 109 2.28 17.52 -2.92
N SER A 110 1.43 18.40 -2.37
CA SER A 110 1.17 19.73 -2.92
C SER A 110 2.40 20.62 -2.83
N ASP A 111 2.44 21.70 -3.62
CA ASP A 111 3.56 22.64 -3.60
C ASP A 111 3.73 23.29 -2.23
N ALA A 112 2.62 23.70 -1.60
CA ALA A 112 2.62 24.28 -0.27
C ALA A 112 3.15 23.30 0.79
N HIS A 113 2.75 22.03 0.71
CA HIS A 113 3.23 21.01 1.64
C HIS A 113 4.73 20.73 1.41
N ALA A 114 5.15 20.55 0.17
CA ALA A 114 6.55 20.28 -0.19
C ALA A 114 7.49 21.43 0.22
N GLU A 115 7.05 22.68 0.07
CA GLU A 115 7.79 23.87 0.54
C GLU A 115 7.90 23.88 2.07
N ALA A 116 6.81 23.53 2.79
CA ALA A 116 6.79 23.50 4.24
C ALA A 116 7.71 22.42 4.84
N VAL A 117 7.79 21.23 4.22
CA VAL A 117 8.62 20.11 4.72
C VAL A 117 10.01 20.04 4.08
N GLY A 118 10.24 20.79 3.00
CA GLY A 118 11.53 20.86 2.30
C GLY A 118 11.83 19.66 1.38
N HIS A 119 10.82 18.88 1.00
CA HIS A 119 10.95 17.77 0.05
C HIS A 119 9.63 17.43 -0.65
N ARG A 120 9.74 16.89 -1.86
CA ARG A 120 8.62 16.45 -2.70
C ARG A 120 8.45 14.94 -2.60
N ASN A 121 7.26 14.49 -2.22
CA ASN A 121 6.97 13.07 -2.09
C ASN A 121 6.04 12.61 -3.20
N ILE A 122 6.43 11.53 -3.88
CA ILE A 122 5.57 10.78 -4.80
C ILE A 122 5.15 9.51 -4.08
N TYR A 123 3.85 9.33 -3.86
CA TYR A 123 3.27 8.14 -3.27
C TYR A 123 2.68 7.24 -4.35
N ILE A 124 3.00 5.96 -4.29
CA ILE A 124 2.45 4.92 -5.16
C ILE A 124 1.73 3.95 -4.25
N VAL A 125 0.41 3.88 -4.38
CA VAL A 125 -0.43 3.14 -3.45
C VAL A 125 -1.12 2.02 -4.21
N TRP A 126 -0.81 0.78 -3.83
CA TRP A 126 -1.42 -0.41 -4.43
C TRP A 126 -2.53 -0.96 -3.55
N ARG A 127 -3.68 -1.18 -4.18
CA ARG A 127 -4.88 -1.75 -3.57
C ARG A 127 -4.63 -3.20 -3.16
N SER A 128 -5.22 -3.58 -2.03
CA SER A 128 -5.33 -4.97 -1.62
C SER A 128 -6.47 -5.70 -2.36
N THR A 129 -6.68 -6.98 -2.06
CA THR A 129 -7.91 -7.68 -2.46
C THR A 129 -8.62 -8.16 -1.21
N SER A 130 -9.93 -7.88 -1.10
CA SER A 130 -10.77 -8.29 0.03
C SER A 130 -10.97 -9.81 0.12
N ARG A 131 -10.62 -10.54 -0.95
CA ARG A 131 -10.80 -11.99 -1.07
C ARG A 131 -9.48 -12.76 -0.96
N ILE A 132 -8.39 -12.18 -0.45
CA ILE A 132 -7.07 -12.83 -0.59
C ILE A 132 -7.00 -14.20 0.07
N MET A 133 -7.69 -14.44 1.18
CA MET A 133 -7.75 -15.77 1.80
C MET A 133 -8.51 -16.79 0.94
N GLU A 134 -9.54 -16.36 0.23
CA GLU A 134 -10.25 -17.20 -0.75
C GLU A 134 -9.38 -17.45 -2.00
N ILE A 135 -8.54 -16.48 -2.37
CA ILE A 135 -7.71 -16.50 -3.58
C ILE A 135 -6.31 -17.12 -3.34
N LEU A 136 -5.82 -17.23 -2.10
CA LEU A 136 -4.52 -17.86 -1.78
C LEU A 136 -4.44 -19.34 -2.19
N GLU A 137 -5.59 -20.01 -2.29
CA GLU A 137 -5.69 -21.37 -2.86
C GLU A 137 -5.59 -21.35 -4.40
N ASP A 138 -6.05 -20.29 -5.04
CA ASP A 138 -6.09 -20.12 -6.51
C ASP A 138 -4.87 -19.38 -7.08
N ILE A 139 -4.06 -18.74 -6.22
CA ILE A 139 -2.85 -18.02 -6.64
C ILE A 139 -1.84 -19.03 -7.18
N THR A 140 -1.45 -18.82 -8.44
CA THR A 140 -0.43 -19.63 -9.09
C THR A 140 0.95 -19.21 -8.55
N ILE A 141 1.60 -20.15 -7.85
CA ILE A 141 2.86 -19.94 -7.11
C ILE A 141 4.20 -20.27 -7.83
N PRO A 142 4.31 -20.49 -9.15
CA PRO A 142 5.59 -20.72 -9.79
C PRO A 142 6.39 -19.43 -9.85
N LEU A 143 7.70 -19.56 -9.65
CA LEU A 143 8.67 -18.50 -9.85
C LEU A 143 9.00 -18.39 -11.33
N VAL A 144 8.81 -17.20 -11.90
CA VAL A 144 9.12 -16.86 -13.30
C VAL A 144 10.07 -15.67 -13.36
N PRO A 145 10.90 -15.54 -14.41
CA PRO A 145 11.76 -14.36 -14.58
C PRO A 145 10.95 -13.07 -14.44
N PHE A 146 11.48 -12.11 -13.68
CA PHE A 146 10.85 -10.80 -13.49
C PHE A 146 10.75 -10.05 -14.83
N ASP A 147 11.86 -10.00 -15.55
CA ASP A 147 12.00 -9.45 -16.90
C ASP A 147 12.96 -10.31 -17.74
N ASP A 148 13.20 -9.86 -18.97
CA ASP A 148 14.03 -10.57 -19.96
C ASP A 148 15.54 -10.30 -19.79
N ASP A 149 15.95 -9.43 -18.85
CA ASP A 149 17.36 -9.08 -18.67
C ASP A 149 18.14 -10.14 -17.89
N ASN A 150 17.48 -10.80 -16.92
CA ASN A 150 18.10 -11.80 -16.07
C ASN A 150 17.10 -12.90 -15.68
N GLU A 151 17.24 -14.08 -16.30
CA GLU A 151 16.35 -15.23 -16.09
C GLU A 151 16.41 -15.82 -14.67
N ASP A 152 17.48 -15.55 -13.91
CA ASP A 152 17.64 -16.05 -12.54
C ASP A 152 16.84 -15.21 -11.52
N VAL A 153 16.60 -13.93 -11.82
CA VAL A 153 15.81 -13.02 -10.97
C VAL A 153 14.34 -13.35 -11.18
N LYS A 154 13.77 -14.13 -10.24
CA LYS A 154 12.41 -14.65 -10.38
C LYS A 154 11.47 -14.16 -9.31
N VAL A 155 10.24 -13.91 -9.72
CA VAL A 155 9.12 -13.49 -8.88
C VAL A 155 7.91 -14.40 -9.14
N MET A 156 6.94 -14.38 -8.25
CA MET A 156 5.72 -15.15 -8.43
C MET A 156 4.97 -14.77 -9.71
N LEU A 157 4.52 -15.77 -10.46
CA LEU A 157 3.75 -15.57 -11.69
C LEU A 157 2.50 -14.71 -11.47
N GLY A 158 1.71 -14.99 -10.42
CA GLY A 158 0.49 -14.22 -10.13
C GLY A 158 0.76 -12.72 -9.93
N TRP A 159 1.80 -12.37 -9.17
CA TRP A 159 2.17 -10.97 -8.95
C TRP A 159 2.64 -10.30 -10.24
N ARG A 160 3.45 -11.01 -11.03
CA ARG A 160 3.94 -10.52 -12.32
C ARG A 160 2.83 -10.35 -13.35
N ASP A 161 1.85 -11.24 -13.38
CA ASP A 161 0.68 -11.17 -14.28
C ASP A 161 -0.09 -9.87 -14.03
N ILE A 162 -0.50 -9.61 -12.78
CA ILE A 162 -1.21 -8.37 -12.43
C ILE A 162 -0.40 -7.13 -12.84
N TYR A 163 0.92 -7.16 -12.64
CA TYR A 163 1.77 -6.01 -12.91
C TYR A 163 1.99 -5.77 -14.41
N ASN A 164 2.13 -6.82 -15.22
CA ASN A 164 2.59 -6.73 -16.62
C ASN A 164 1.51 -7.00 -17.68
N SER A 165 0.35 -7.55 -17.32
CA SER A 165 -0.66 -7.92 -18.31
C SER A 165 -1.36 -6.70 -18.92
N SER A 166 -1.55 -6.76 -20.23
CA SER A 166 -2.26 -5.78 -21.05
C SER A 166 -3.09 -6.49 -22.10
N ASP A 167 -4.18 -5.85 -22.52
CA ASP A 167 -5.05 -6.34 -23.58
C ASP A 167 -5.72 -5.16 -24.28
N PRO A 168 -5.49 -4.94 -25.58
CA PRO A 168 -6.04 -3.79 -26.31
C PRO A 168 -7.58 -3.79 -26.38
N ASN A 169 -8.24 -4.92 -26.07
CA ASN A 169 -9.69 -5.01 -26.01
C ASN A 169 -10.28 -4.44 -24.72
N PHE A 170 -9.46 -4.19 -23.70
CA PHE A 170 -9.89 -3.57 -22.44
C PHE A 170 -9.47 -2.10 -22.42
N GLU A 171 -10.43 -1.20 -22.23
CA GLU A 171 -10.20 0.26 -22.35
C GLU A 171 -9.09 0.76 -21.42
N PHE A 172 -9.10 0.31 -20.16
CA PHE A 172 -8.15 0.71 -19.12
C PHE A 172 -6.85 -0.11 -19.12
N ASN A 173 -6.75 -1.20 -19.88
CA ASN A 173 -5.56 -2.08 -19.91
C ASN A 173 -4.91 -2.20 -21.30
N LYS A 174 -5.10 -1.18 -22.16
CA LYS A 174 -4.28 -1.00 -23.36
C LYS A 174 -2.79 -0.91 -23.03
N LYS A 175 -2.48 -0.44 -21.82
CA LYS A 175 -1.17 -0.49 -21.17
C LYS A 175 -1.29 -1.28 -19.88
N SER A 176 -0.26 -2.05 -19.56
CA SER A 176 -0.14 -2.74 -18.29
C SER A 176 -0.05 -1.77 -17.12
N ALA A 177 -0.34 -2.23 -15.90
CA ALA A 177 -0.20 -1.42 -14.69
C ALA A 177 1.25 -0.92 -14.51
N ARG A 178 2.24 -1.75 -14.87
CA ARG A 178 3.65 -1.38 -14.99
C ARG A 178 3.88 -0.18 -15.90
N GLU A 179 3.40 -0.25 -17.15
CA GLU A 179 3.59 0.83 -18.13
C GLU A 179 2.91 2.14 -17.68
N GLN A 180 1.68 2.05 -17.16
CA GLN A 180 0.97 3.20 -16.60
C GLN A 180 1.79 3.87 -15.49
N LEU A 181 2.32 3.06 -14.56
CA LEU A 181 3.12 3.54 -13.44
C LEU A 181 4.45 4.17 -13.89
N LEU A 182 5.26 3.45 -14.66
CA LEU A 182 6.59 3.90 -15.07
C LEU A 182 6.51 5.20 -15.89
N GLU A 183 5.51 5.31 -16.77
CA GLU A 183 5.27 6.55 -17.53
C GLU A 183 4.91 7.73 -16.61
N LYS A 184 4.06 7.50 -15.60
CA LYS A 184 3.67 8.53 -14.64
C LYS A 184 4.85 8.96 -13.78
N VAL A 185 5.59 8.01 -13.21
CA VAL A 185 6.76 8.29 -12.37
C VAL A 185 7.80 9.07 -13.18
N LYS A 186 8.11 8.65 -14.41
CA LYS A 186 9.03 9.38 -15.29
C LYS A 186 8.60 10.83 -15.52
N LYS A 187 7.30 11.09 -15.73
CA LYS A 187 6.75 12.45 -15.88
C LYS A 187 6.89 13.28 -14.59
N LEU A 188 6.59 12.70 -13.43
CA LEU A 188 6.68 13.39 -12.14
C LEU A 188 8.12 13.70 -11.77
N VAL A 189 9.03 12.74 -11.92
CA VAL A 189 10.47 12.93 -11.66
C VAL A 189 11.04 14.00 -12.59
N GLY A 190 10.69 13.99 -13.88
CA GLY A 190 11.10 15.03 -14.82
C GLY A 190 10.54 16.42 -14.47
N ARG A 191 9.31 16.50 -13.93
CA ARG A 191 8.66 17.75 -13.52
C ARG A 191 9.31 18.36 -12.28
N TYR A 192 9.66 17.54 -11.29
CA TYR A 192 10.13 17.98 -9.98
C TYR A 192 11.64 17.75 -9.78
N LYS A 193 12.40 17.58 -10.85
CA LYS A 193 13.84 17.24 -10.82
C LYS A 193 14.73 18.24 -10.08
N ASP A 194 14.26 19.48 -9.92
CA ASP A 194 14.98 20.57 -9.26
C ASP A 194 14.63 20.66 -7.76
N GLU A 195 13.79 19.75 -7.26
CA GLU A 195 13.42 19.61 -5.85
C GLU A 195 14.07 18.37 -5.21
N ARG A 196 14.12 18.32 -3.88
CA ARG A 196 14.52 17.11 -3.15
C ARG A 196 13.40 16.09 -3.20
N LEU A 197 13.56 15.05 -4.02
CA LEU A 197 12.54 14.03 -4.25
C LEU A 197 12.66 12.81 -3.33
N SER A 198 11.53 12.15 -3.09
CA SER A 198 11.46 10.75 -2.64
C SER A 198 10.23 10.05 -3.20
N ILE A 199 10.35 8.75 -3.42
CA ILE A 199 9.23 7.88 -3.78
C ILE A 199 8.91 6.97 -2.60
N VAL A 200 7.64 6.87 -2.24
CA VAL A 200 7.15 5.95 -1.22
C VAL A 200 6.08 5.05 -1.84
N CYS A 201 6.37 3.76 -1.92
CA CYS A 201 5.43 2.75 -2.39
C CYS A 201 4.76 2.11 -1.18
N VAL A 202 3.43 2.11 -1.11
CA VAL A 202 2.67 1.57 0.03
C VAL A 202 1.59 0.59 -0.42
N GLY A 203 1.44 -0.51 0.31
CA GLY A 203 0.48 -1.55 -0.02
C GLY A 203 0.26 -2.54 1.11
N HIS A 204 -0.96 -3.09 1.16
CA HIS A 204 -1.36 -4.12 2.11
C HIS A 204 -1.62 -5.45 1.39
N SER A 205 -1.12 -6.56 1.95
CA SER A 205 -1.35 -7.92 1.43
C SER A 205 -0.95 -8.02 -0.06
N LEU A 206 -1.86 -8.34 -1.00
CA LEU A 206 -1.57 -8.30 -2.45
C LEU A 206 -0.89 -7.00 -2.89
N GLY A 207 -1.37 -5.85 -2.41
CA GLY A 207 -0.78 -4.56 -2.72
C GLY A 207 0.66 -4.44 -2.23
N GLY A 208 1.01 -5.11 -1.13
CA GLY A 208 2.39 -5.18 -0.64
C GLY A 208 3.33 -5.93 -1.58
N ALA A 209 2.86 -7.01 -2.21
CA ALA A 209 3.64 -7.69 -3.24
C ALA A 209 3.90 -6.79 -4.46
N LEU A 210 2.88 -6.04 -4.90
CA LEU A 210 3.00 -5.07 -6.00
C LEU A 210 3.91 -3.89 -5.63
N VAL A 211 3.93 -3.44 -4.36
CA VAL A 211 4.89 -2.45 -3.85
C VAL A 211 6.33 -2.93 -4.05
N ILE A 212 6.64 -4.17 -3.66
CA ILE A 212 7.98 -4.72 -3.79
C ILE A 212 8.37 -4.81 -5.28
N LEU A 213 7.50 -5.32 -6.14
CA LEU A 213 7.78 -5.40 -7.58
C LEU A 213 8.00 -4.01 -8.20
N SER A 214 7.07 -3.08 -7.96
CA SER A 214 7.11 -1.75 -8.58
C SER A 214 8.23 -0.87 -8.06
N ALA A 215 8.57 -0.92 -6.77
CA ALA A 215 9.70 -0.17 -6.21
C ALA A 215 11.03 -0.66 -6.78
N TYR A 216 11.21 -1.98 -6.91
CA TYR A 216 12.37 -2.56 -7.57
C TYR A 216 12.49 -2.11 -9.04
N ASP A 217 11.38 -2.19 -9.79
CA ASP A 217 11.33 -1.78 -11.20
C ASP A 217 11.65 -0.29 -11.39
N ILE A 218 11.08 0.60 -10.57
CA ILE A 218 11.35 2.04 -10.63
C ILE A 218 12.85 2.32 -10.51
N VAL A 219 13.52 1.69 -9.56
CA VAL A 219 14.96 1.89 -9.34
C VAL A 219 15.78 1.25 -10.47
N LYS A 220 15.42 0.03 -10.88
CA LYS A 220 16.07 -0.67 -12.00
C LYS A 220 15.98 0.11 -13.31
N GLN A 221 14.85 0.77 -13.58
CA GLN A 221 14.66 1.63 -14.74
C GLN A 221 15.35 3.01 -14.62
N GLY A 222 16.06 3.27 -13.52
CA GLY A 222 16.77 4.53 -13.28
C GLY A 222 15.85 5.71 -13.00
N LEU A 223 14.59 5.47 -12.63
CA LEU A 223 13.62 6.53 -12.36
C LEU A 223 13.78 7.16 -10.97
N SER A 224 14.71 6.64 -10.14
CA SER A 224 15.11 7.23 -8.86
C SER A 224 16.43 8.02 -8.94
N LYS A 225 16.86 8.41 -10.14
CA LYS A 225 18.14 9.09 -10.40
C LYS A 225 17.94 10.42 -11.11
N ILE A 226 18.57 11.49 -10.62
CA ILE A 226 18.63 12.82 -11.27
C ILE A 226 20.09 13.20 -11.44
N GLY A 227 20.53 13.36 -12.68
CA GLY A 227 21.96 13.49 -12.98
C GLY A 227 22.72 12.24 -12.49
N GLU A 228 23.67 12.42 -11.59
CA GLU A 228 24.43 11.33 -10.97
C GLU A 228 23.91 10.90 -9.58
N GLU A 229 22.92 11.61 -9.03
CA GLU A 229 22.45 11.40 -7.66
C GLU A 229 21.19 10.53 -7.62
N TYR A 230 21.21 9.52 -6.74
CA TYR A 230 20.04 8.70 -6.43
C TYR A 230 19.28 9.29 -5.26
N PHE A 231 17.96 9.46 -5.41
CA PHE A 231 17.10 9.85 -4.30
C PHE A 231 16.37 8.63 -3.70
N PRO A 232 15.85 8.72 -2.46
CA PRO A 232 15.29 7.56 -1.77
C PRO A 232 14.03 6.99 -2.42
N VAL A 233 13.96 5.65 -2.48
CA VAL A 233 12.75 4.88 -2.76
C VAL A 233 12.47 3.97 -1.57
N CYS A 234 11.35 4.20 -0.89
CA CYS A 234 10.92 3.43 0.27
C CYS A 234 9.71 2.57 -0.10
N ALA A 235 9.88 1.26 -0.06
CA ALA A 235 8.80 0.28 -0.09
C ALA A 235 8.33 0.02 1.35
N MET A 236 7.06 0.32 1.61
CA MET A 236 6.40 0.08 2.88
C MET A 236 5.26 -0.92 2.66
N THR A 237 5.31 -2.04 3.35
CA THR A 237 4.28 -3.07 3.21
C THR A 237 3.64 -3.43 4.53
N PHE A 238 2.33 -3.65 4.51
CA PHE A 238 1.57 -4.19 5.63
C PHE A 238 1.12 -5.60 5.27
N GLU A 239 1.46 -6.58 6.09
CA GLU A 239 0.97 -7.97 5.95
C GLU A 239 1.22 -8.55 4.53
N SER A 240 2.38 -8.23 3.93
CA SER A 240 2.72 -8.65 2.56
C SER A 240 3.28 -10.06 2.47
N PRO A 241 2.80 -10.88 1.51
CA PRO A 241 3.39 -12.18 1.20
C PRO A 241 4.81 -12.04 0.64
N ARG A 242 5.50 -13.17 0.52
CA ARG A 242 6.78 -13.29 -0.18
C ARG A 242 6.57 -13.08 -1.69
N VAL A 243 7.61 -12.57 -2.35
CA VAL A 243 7.51 -12.07 -3.73
C VAL A 243 8.38 -12.84 -4.71
N GLY A 244 9.62 -13.19 -4.32
CA GLY A 244 10.59 -13.75 -5.24
C GLY A 244 11.63 -14.64 -4.57
N ASN A 245 12.57 -15.09 -5.39
CA ASN A 245 13.64 -16.00 -4.99
C ASN A 245 14.88 -15.28 -4.43
N GLN A 246 15.90 -16.05 -4.07
CA GLN A 246 17.17 -15.52 -3.56
C GLN A 246 17.83 -14.55 -4.55
N ALA A 247 17.84 -14.85 -5.85
CA ALA A 247 18.43 -13.95 -6.85
C ALA A 247 17.69 -12.60 -6.95
N PHE A 248 16.37 -12.60 -6.78
CA PHE A 248 15.59 -11.36 -6.68
C PHE A 248 15.98 -10.54 -5.45
N ARG A 249 16.14 -11.18 -4.28
CA ARG A 249 16.67 -10.52 -3.08
C ARG A 249 18.08 -9.96 -3.30
N ASP A 250 18.99 -10.75 -3.88
CA ASP A 250 20.36 -10.32 -4.11
C ASP A 250 20.41 -9.12 -5.08
N SER A 251 19.54 -9.10 -6.08
CA SER A 251 19.41 -7.98 -7.01
C SER A 251 18.76 -6.75 -6.37
N TRP A 252 17.81 -6.95 -5.44
CA TRP A 252 17.24 -5.88 -4.62
C TRP A 252 18.32 -5.21 -3.75
N ASP A 253 19.14 -5.99 -3.06
CA ASP A 253 20.17 -5.49 -2.14
C ASP A 253 21.26 -4.69 -2.87
N GLN A 254 21.40 -4.87 -4.19
CA GLN A 254 22.30 -4.08 -5.04
C GLN A 254 21.71 -2.74 -5.49
N GLN A 255 20.40 -2.50 -5.32
CA GLN A 255 19.75 -1.28 -5.77
C GLN A 255 20.12 -0.08 -4.88
N PRO A 256 20.55 1.05 -5.46
CA PRO A 256 20.92 2.23 -4.69
C PRO A 256 19.68 2.89 -4.07
N ASN A 257 19.79 3.25 -2.79
CA ASN A 257 18.76 3.99 -2.04
C ASN A 257 17.34 3.38 -2.07
N LEU A 258 17.23 2.08 -2.33
CA LEU A 258 16.00 1.30 -2.23
C LEU A 258 15.92 0.63 -0.86
N ARG A 259 14.82 0.81 -0.14
CA ARG A 259 14.61 0.23 1.20
C ARG A 259 13.23 -0.39 1.31
N LEU A 260 13.14 -1.48 2.06
CA LEU A 260 11.89 -2.20 2.33
C LEU A 260 11.70 -2.33 3.84
N LEU A 261 10.60 -1.77 4.36
CA LEU A 261 10.08 -2.08 5.69
C LEU A 261 8.80 -2.91 5.54
N ARG A 262 8.75 -4.04 6.24
CA ARG A 262 7.62 -4.95 6.29
C ARG A 262 7.03 -4.89 7.69
N VAL A 263 5.83 -4.32 7.78
CA VAL A 263 5.04 -4.35 9.01
C VAL A 263 4.21 -5.63 8.98
N LYS A 264 4.46 -6.52 9.93
CA LYS A 264 3.79 -7.81 10.02
C LYS A 264 3.11 -7.94 11.37
N ASN A 265 1.98 -8.64 11.38
CA ASN A 265 1.31 -9.02 12.60
C ASN A 265 1.73 -10.43 13.00
N LYS A 266 2.05 -10.62 14.27
CA LYS A 266 2.44 -11.92 14.77
C LYS A 266 1.29 -12.90 14.63
N GLY A 267 1.53 -13.98 13.90
CA GLY A 267 0.56 -15.04 13.66
C GLY A 267 -0.34 -14.85 12.45
N ASP A 268 -0.30 -13.69 11.77
CA ASP A 268 -0.91 -13.58 10.44
C ASP A 268 -0.16 -14.50 9.45
N PRO A 269 -0.84 -15.43 8.76
CA PRO A 269 -0.18 -16.36 7.85
C PRO A 269 0.20 -15.74 6.49
N VAL A 270 -0.37 -14.59 6.11
CA VAL A 270 -0.13 -14.00 4.77
C VAL A 270 1.36 -13.72 4.53
N PRO A 271 2.13 -13.11 5.46
CA PRO A 271 3.53 -12.79 5.24
C PRO A 271 4.46 -13.99 5.15
N ASP A 272 3.97 -15.18 5.54
CA ASP A 272 4.68 -16.45 5.50
C ASP A 272 4.29 -17.30 4.28
N TYR A 273 3.51 -16.74 3.35
CA TYR A 273 3.17 -17.37 2.08
C TYR A 273 3.90 -16.70 0.90
N PRO A 274 4.31 -17.44 -0.15
CA PRO A 274 4.35 -18.90 -0.26
C PRO A 274 5.46 -19.51 0.61
N ASP A 275 5.40 -20.82 0.85
CA ASP A 275 6.36 -21.55 1.68
C ASP A 275 7.82 -21.41 1.18
N LEU A 276 8.78 -21.35 2.12
CA LEU A 276 10.21 -21.22 1.83
C LEU A 276 10.77 -22.41 1.01
N GLY A 277 10.22 -23.61 1.19
CA GLY A 277 10.59 -24.83 0.47
C GLY A 277 10.29 -24.77 -1.04
N LEU A 278 9.52 -23.77 -1.49
CA LEU A 278 9.22 -23.51 -2.90
C LEU A 278 10.22 -22.56 -3.56
N GLY A 279 11.30 -22.17 -2.86
CA GLY A 279 12.35 -21.30 -3.37
C GLY A 279 12.11 -19.80 -3.17
N TYR A 280 11.06 -19.43 -2.44
CA TYR A 280 10.81 -18.06 -2.00
C TYR A 280 11.68 -17.68 -0.81
N VAL A 281 11.97 -16.39 -0.65
CA VAL A 281 12.76 -15.88 0.48
C VAL A 281 12.09 -14.68 1.15
N ASP A 282 12.34 -14.53 2.45
CA ASP A 282 12.10 -13.28 3.17
C ASP A 282 13.30 -12.33 3.05
N PHE A 283 13.02 -11.03 2.94
CA PHE A 283 14.00 -9.96 2.99
C PHE A 283 13.34 -8.63 3.41
N GLY A 284 14.16 -7.59 3.56
CA GLY A 284 13.76 -6.29 4.09
C GLY A 284 13.85 -6.20 5.62
N THR A 285 13.73 -4.99 6.16
CA THR A 285 13.60 -4.76 7.60
C THR A 285 12.18 -5.12 8.03
N VAL A 286 12.02 -5.69 9.23
CA VAL A 286 10.72 -6.12 9.75
C VAL A 286 10.38 -5.36 11.03
N LEU A 287 9.17 -4.79 11.06
CA LEU A 287 8.49 -4.40 12.29
C LEU A 287 7.41 -5.44 12.56
N GLU A 288 7.64 -6.31 13.54
CA GLU A 288 6.64 -7.27 13.99
C GLU A 288 5.84 -6.67 15.15
N VAL A 289 4.53 -6.56 14.96
CA VAL A 289 3.58 -6.12 15.99
C VAL A 289 2.68 -7.29 16.39
N ALA A 290 1.98 -7.18 17.51
CA ALA A 290 1.15 -8.26 18.03
C ALA A 290 -0.26 -7.74 18.41
N SER A 291 -1.25 -8.00 17.55
CA SER A 291 -2.65 -7.63 17.80
C SER A 291 -3.20 -8.24 19.08
N GLU A 292 -2.71 -9.40 19.51
CA GLU A 292 -3.15 -10.08 20.73
C GLU A 292 -2.89 -9.26 22.00
N GLN A 293 -2.02 -8.25 21.94
CA GLN A 293 -1.78 -7.36 23.07
C GLN A 293 -2.89 -6.32 23.26
N SER A 294 -3.69 -6.05 22.21
CA SER A 294 -4.85 -5.17 22.31
C SER A 294 -6.07 -5.95 22.78
N ARG A 295 -6.55 -5.65 23.99
CA ARG A 295 -7.81 -6.20 24.52
C ARG A 295 -9.08 -5.88 23.70
N PHE A 296 -8.97 -4.98 22.72
CA PHE A 296 -10.10 -4.56 21.89
C PHE A 296 -10.30 -5.45 20.66
N LEU A 297 -9.29 -6.26 20.29
CA LEU A 297 -9.28 -7.01 19.04
C LEU A 297 -9.62 -8.49 19.25
N LYS A 298 -10.31 -9.06 18.26
CA LYS A 298 -10.52 -10.50 18.08
C LYS A 298 -9.60 -11.09 17.01
N ASN A 299 -9.19 -10.28 16.02
CA ASN A 299 -8.42 -10.68 14.84
C ASN A 299 -7.18 -9.78 14.64
N TYR A 300 -6.36 -10.08 13.63
CA TYR A 300 -5.21 -9.29 13.21
C TYR A 300 -5.65 -7.96 12.59
N VAL A 301 -5.32 -6.83 13.24
CA VAL A 301 -5.65 -5.49 12.75
C VAL A 301 -4.42 -4.60 12.85
N ILE A 302 -3.71 -4.45 11.73
CA ILE A 302 -2.36 -3.91 11.73
C ILE A 302 -2.27 -2.45 12.18
N LEU A 303 -3.14 -1.55 11.68
CA LEU A 303 -3.03 -0.11 11.98
C LEU A 303 -3.47 0.24 13.41
N HIS A 304 -4.48 -0.45 13.95
CA HIS A 304 -4.83 -0.30 15.37
C HIS A 304 -3.68 -0.77 16.26
N THR A 305 -3.04 -1.88 15.88
CA THR A 305 -1.91 -2.44 16.62
C THR A 305 -0.72 -1.47 16.59
N VAL A 306 -0.32 -0.98 15.42
CA VAL A 306 0.75 0.03 15.26
C VAL A 306 0.45 1.29 16.07
N ALA A 307 -0.80 1.74 16.13
CA ALA A 307 -1.15 2.96 16.88
C ALA A 307 -0.84 2.89 18.38
N GLY A 308 -0.97 1.71 18.99
CA GLY A 308 -0.71 1.51 20.42
C GLY A 308 0.49 0.61 20.75
N TRP A 309 1.28 0.19 19.76
CA TRP A 309 2.39 -0.75 19.96
C TRP A 309 3.55 -0.15 20.76
N GLU A 310 3.88 -0.71 21.92
CA GLU A 310 5.00 -0.21 22.76
C GLU A 310 6.27 -1.07 22.67
N GLY A 311 6.35 -1.93 21.66
CA GLY A 311 7.42 -2.91 21.54
C GLY A 311 7.05 -4.26 22.16
N ALA A 312 7.82 -5.29 21.84
CA ALA A 312 7.52 -6.67 22.23
C ALA A 312 7.44 -6.87 23.76
N SER A 313 8.17 -6.04 24.52
CA SER A 313 8.18 -6.02 25.98
C SER A 313 7.34 -4.90 26.61
N GLY A 314 6.95 -3.89 25.83
CA GLY A 314 6.22 -2.71 26.32
C GLY A 314 4.70 -2.86 26.32
N GLY A 315 4.16 -3.81 25.56
CA GLY A 315 2.71 -4.07 25.52
C GLY A 315 1.96 -3.15 24.56
N PHE A 316 0.71 -2.82 24.93
CA PHE A 316 -0.19 -1.99 24.12
C PHE A 316 -0.75 -0.81 24.92
N ASP A 317 -0.51 0.41 24.45
CA ASP A 317 -1.06 1.66 25.00
C ASP A 317 -2.10 2.27 24.03
N PRO A 318 -3.41 2.18 24.33
CA PRO A 318 -4.45 2.75 23.47
C PRO A 318 -4.47 4.29 23.46
N THR A 319 -3.66 4.95 24.30
CA THR A 319 -3.58 6.41 24.39
C THR A 319 -2.38 6.99 23.66
N ARG A 320 -1.48 6.13 23.14
CA ARG A 320 -0.26 6.52 22.41
C ARG A 320 -0.55 7.44 21.22
N VAL A 321 -1.52 7.05 20.39
CA VAL A 321 -2.03 7.87 19.29
C VAL A 321 -3.55 7.96 19.40
N LYS A 322 -4.10 9.16 19.17
CA LYS A 322 -5.56 9.36 19.10
C LYS A 322 -6.09 8.77 17.79
N ARG A 323 -6.36 7.45 17.77
CA ARG A 323 -6.98 6.73 16.65
C ARG A 323 -8.33 6.16 17.06
N SER A 324 -9.36 6.39 16.24
CA SER A 324 -10.71 5.92 16.55
C SER A 324 -10.79 4.39 16.45
N LEU A 325 -11.28 3.73 17.51
CA LEU A 325 -11.60 2.30 17.48
C LEU A 325 -12.59 1.95 16.36
N ALA A 326 -13.46 2.89 15.96
CA ALA A 326 -14.43 2.63 14.90
C ALA A 326 -13.78 2.25 13.57
N LEU A 327 -12.56 2.71 13.29
CA LEU A 327 -11.84 2.35 12.07
C LEU A 327 -11.56 0.84 11.95
N VAL A 328 -11.50 0.11 13.07
CA VAL A 328 -11.26 -1.34 13.07
C VAL A 328 -12.40 -2.08 12.37
N ASN A 329 -13.65 -1.76 12.68
CA ASN A 329 -14.82 -2.42 12.09
C ASN A 329 -15.26 -1.79 10.76
N LYS A 330 -14.40 -1.01 10.09
CA LYS A 330 -14.76 -0.31 8.85
C LYS A 330 -15.23 -1.31 7.78
N GLN A 331 -14.52 -2.42 7.63
CA GLN A 331 -14.80 -3.46 6.64
C GLN A 331 -15.06 -4.85 7.25
N GLY A 332 -14.76 -5.04 8.54
CA GLY A 332 -14.87 -6.33 9.23
C GLY A 332 -15.62 -6.25 10.56
N ASN A 333 -15.45 -7.31 11.36
CA ASN A 333 -16.02 -7.45 12.70
C ASN A 333 -14.93 -7.84 13.71
N ASP A 334 -13.85 -7.06 13.71
CA ASP A 334 -12.60 -7.42 14.38
C ASP A 334 -12.52 -6.89 15.81
N LEU A 335 -13.45 -6.04 16.24
CA LEU A 335 -13.58 -5.60 17.63
C LEU A 335 -14.34 -6.61 18.50
N VAL A 336 -14.00 -6.64 19.78
CA VAL A 336 -14.80 -7.33 20.81
C VAL A 336 -16.21 -6.73 20.95
N ASP A 337 -17.21 -7.55 21.29
CA ASP A 337 -18.63 -7.15 21.27
C ASP A 337 -18.96 -6.06 22.31
N GLU A 338 -18.11 -5.91 23.32
CA GLU A 338 -18.19 -4.88 24.36
C GLU A 338 -17.94 -3.47 23.81
N CYS A 339 -17.22 -3.34 22.69
CA CYS A 339 -16.96 -2.05 22.06
C CYS A 339 -18.23 -1.40 21.47
N LYS A 340 -19.28 -2.19 21.20
CA LYS A 340 -20.58 -1.71 20.66
C LYS A 340 -20.45 -0.84 19.40
N ILE A 341 -19.52 -1.21 18.52
CA ILE A 341 -19.33 -0.58 17.20
C ILE A 341 -19.84 -1.56 16.14
N PRO A 342 -20.78 -1.15 15.26
CA PRO A 342 -21.28 -2.02 14.20
C PRO A 342 -20.17 -2.55 13.29
N ALA A 343 -20.27 -3.82 12.90
CA ALA A 343 -19.37 -4.44 11.93
C ALA A 343 -19.61 -3.88 10.52
N SER A 344 -18.55 -3.88 9.69
CA SER A 344 -18.56 -3.52 8.27
C SER A 344 -19.40 -2.27 7.98
N TRP A 345 -19.23 -1.23 8.80
CA TRP A 345 -20.13 -0.07 8.77
C TRP A 345 -19.86 0.88 7.61
N TRP A 346 -18.71 0.78 6.94
CA TRP A 346 -18.42 1.57 5.75
C TRP A 346 -19.17 0.98 4.55
N VAL A 347 -20.34 1.54 4.30
CA VAL A 347 -21.19 1.19 3.18
C VAL A 347 -21.66 2.46 2.49
N GLU A 348 -21.69 2.43 1.17
CA GLU A 348 -22.26 3.52 0.38
C GLU A 348 -23.75 3.64 0.69
N LYS A 349 -24.25 4.87 0.85
CA LYS A 349 -25.66 5.09 1.15
C LYS A 349 -26.51 4.47 0.03
N ASN A 350 -27.49 3.64 0.42
CA ASN A 350 -28.36 2.92 -0.51
C ASN A 350 -27.58 2.09 -1.56
N LYS A 351 -26.35 1.65 -1.23
CA LYS A 351 -25.42 0.99 -2.17
C LYS A 351 -25.09 1.80 -3.44
N GLY A 352 -25.18 3.13 -3.39
CA GLY A 352 -24.91 4.00 -4.54
C GLY A 352 -26.11 4.21 -5.48
N MET A 353 -27.29 3.66 -5.15
CA MET A 353 -28.51 3.94 -5.89
C MET A 353 -29.02 5.35 -5.56
N VAL A 354 -29.42 6.09 -6.59
CA VAL A 354 -29.95 7.45 -6.52
C VAL A 354 -31.22 7.58 -7.36
N LEU A 355 -32.07 8.57 -7.04
CA LEU A 355 -33.20 8.93 -7.89
C LEU A 355 -32.72 9.87 -8.99
N ASP A 356 -33.04 9.56 -10.24
CA ASP A 356 -32.79 10.44 -11.38
C ASP A 356 -33.90 11.49 -11.57
N GLU A 357 -33.79 12.28 -12.65
CA GLU A 357 -34.74 13.36 -12.96
C GLU A 357 -36.14 12.85 -13.33
N ASP A 358 -36.25 11.60 -13.78
CA ASP A 358 -37.51 10.95 -14.15
C ASP A 358 -38.16 10.24 -12.94
N GLY A 359 -37.44 10.14 -11.81
CA GLY A 359 -37.89 9.52 -10.58
C GLY A 359 -37.60 8.02 -10.50
N ASP A 360 -36.76 7.50 -11.40
CA ASP A 360 -36.30 6.11 -11.39
C ASP A 360 -35.05 5.96 -10.51
N TRP A 361 -34.88 4.76 -9.93
CA TRP A 361 -33.68 4.44 -9.16
C TRP A 361 -32.59 3.90 -10.09
N VAL A 362 -31.48 4.62 -10.18
CA VAL A 362 -30.31 4.27 -11.00
C VAL A 362 -29.05 4.21 -10.15
N GLU A 363 -28.06 3.45 -10.60
CA GLU A 363 -26.75 3.44 -9.96
C GLU A 363 -25.98 4.70 -10.35
N ALA A 364 -25.48 5.45 -9.35
CA ALA A 364 -24.69 6.64 -9.62
C ALA A 364 -23.36 6.25 -10.30
N PRO A 365 -22.98 6.90 -11.42
CA PRO A 365 -21.70 6.65 -12.05
C PRO A 365 -20.53 7.02 -11.12
N PRO A 366 -19.39 6.33 -11.20
CA PRO A 366 -18.17 6.75 -10.54
C PRO A 366 -17.81 8.19 -10.88
N GLY A 367 -17.31 8.93 -9.89
CA GLY A 367 -17.04 10.36 -10.03
C GLY A 367 -16.15 10.67 -11.23
N ILE A 368 -16.72 11.39 -12.22
CA ILE A 368 -16.03 12.05 -13.34
C ILE A 368 -15.11 13.14 -12.80
#